data_AF-A0A1I5TE17-F1
#
_entry.id   AF-A0A1I5TE17-F1
#
_cell.length_a   1.000
_cell.length_b   1.000
_cell.length_c   1.000
_cell.angle_alpha   90.00
_cell.angle_beta   90.00
_cell.angle_gamma   90.00
#
_symmetry.space_group_name_H-M   'P 1'
#
loop_
_entity.id
_entity.type
_entity.pdbx_description
1 polymer ?
#
loop_
_entity_poly.entity_id
_entity_poly.type
_entity_poly.pdbx_seq_one_letter_code
_entity_poly.pdbx_strand_id
1 'polypeptide(L)'
;MKRPHVYLASILALAACAAAEAPSPLAVGEPYREPVDQCRWVTERAALDAYARPEADLVACPADYDGIGIFVMDVNARPVGRWGAWQLFEVPHP
;
A
#
# COMPACT_ATOMS: atom_id res chain seq x y z
N MET A 1 23.94 31.07 46.54
CA MET A 1 22.84 31.45 45.63
C MET A 1 22.71 30.38 44.56
N LYS A 2 21.71 29.50 44.64
CA LYS A 2 21.52 28.31 43.78
C LYS A 2 20.51 28.64 42.65
N ARG A 3 20.92 28.43 41.40
CA ARG A 3 20.13 28.66 40.17
C ARG A 3 19.11 27.52 39.97
N PRO A 4 17.79 27.79 39.81
CA PRO A 4 16.80 26.73 39.62
C PRO A 4 16.21 26.77 38.19
N HIS A 5 17.01 26.59 37.14
CA HIS A 5 16.55 26.80 35.75
C HIS A 5 17.01 25.71 34.76
N VAL A 6 16.92 24.42 35.10
CA VAL A 6 17.31 23.35 34.14
C VAL A 6 16.32 22.18 34.05
N TYR A 7 15.24 22.13 34.83
CA TYR A 7 14.37 20.93 34.87
C TYR A 7 13.10 20.98 34.01
N LEU A 8 12.76 22.12 33.40
CA LEU A 8 11.45 22.28 32.75
C LEU A 8 11.41 21.93 31.24
N ALA A 9 12.54 21.57 30.63
CA ALA A 9 12.62 21.36 29.18
C ALA A 9 12.41 19.91 28.73
N SER A 10 12.43 18.94 29.66
CA SER A 10 12.50 17.50 29.31
C SER A 10 11.15 16.79 29.14
N ILE A 11 10.02 17.42 29.48
CA ILE A 11 8.71 16.74 29.55
C ILE A 11 7.92 16.82 28.23
N LEU A 12 8.31 17.69 27.29
CA LEU A 12 7.57 17.91 26.03
C LEU A 12 7.88 16.93 24.89
N ALA A 13 8.79 15.96 25.07
CA ALA A 13 9.22 15.05 24.00
C ALA A 13 8.43 13.72 23.94
N LEU A 14 7.48 13.46 24.85
CA LEU A 14 6.80 12.16 24.95
C LEU A 14 5.43 12.07 24.24
N ALA A 15 4.95 13.13 23.59
CA ALA A 15 3.61 13.17 22.98
C ALA A 15 3.59 12.95 21.46
N ALA A 16 4.70 12.53 20.83
CA ALA A 16 4.78 12.40 19.37
C ALA A 16 4.68 10.95 18.85
N CYS A 17 4.18 10.02 19.66
CA CYS A 17 3.82 8.69 19.16
C CYS A 17 2.39 8.75 18.60
N ALA A 18 2.22 9.44 17.46
CA ALA A 18 1.00 9.31 16.68
C ALA A 18 0.97 7.88 16.13
N ALA A 19 0.02 7.06 16.59
CA ALA A 19 -0.26 5.79 15.95
C ALA A 19 -0.60 6.10 14.48
N ALA A 20 0.14 5.51 13.54
CA ALA A 20 -0.26 5.57 12.15
C ALA A 20 -1.65 4.93 12.06
N GLU A 21 -2.65 5.73 11.68
CA GLU A 21 -4.00 5.24 11.46
C GLU A 21 -3.91 4.06 10.48
N ALA A 22 -4.58 2.95 10.82
CA ALA A 22 -4.54 1.78 9.95
C ALA A 22 -5.05 2.20 8.56
N PRO A 23 -4.36 1.83 7.47
CA PRO A 23 -4.80 2.20 6.14
C PRO A 23 -6.25 1.73 5.95
N SER A 24 -7.09 2.62 5.43
CA SER A 24 -8.48 2.30 5.11
C SER A 24 -8.53 1.05 4.21
N PRO A 25 -9.61 0.24 4.24
CA PRO A 25 -9.72 -0.91 3.36
C PRO A 25 -9.49 -0.52 1.90
N LEU A 26 -8.71 -1.33 1.18
CA LEU A 26 -8.49 -1.13 -0.25
C LEU A 26 -9.76 -1.47 -1.01
N ALA A 27 -10.30 -0.54 -1.77
CA ALA A 27 -11.38 -0.81 -2.70
C ALA A 27 -10.83 -1.57 -3.92
N VAL A 28 -11.24 -2.83 -4.04
CA VAL A 28 -10.93 -3.70 -5.17
C VAL A 28 -12.21 -4.09 -5.91
N GLY A 29 -12.11 -4.17 -7.22
CA GLY A 29 -13.20 -4.50 -8.13
C GLY A 29 -13.16 -5.97 -8.56
N GLU A 30 -13.54 -6.19 -9.82
CA GLU A 30 -13.55 -7.52 -10.45
C GLU A 30 -12.16 -8.18 -10.49
N PRO A 31 -12.12 -9.52 -10.62
CA PRO A 31 -10.89 -10.24 -10.96
C PRO A 31 -10.18 -9.63 -12.19
N TYR A 32 -8.84 -9.68 -12.22
CA TYR A 32 -8.06 -8.94 -13.22
C TYR A 32 -8.20 -9.49 -14.65
N ARG A 33 -7.86 -10.77 -14.89
CA ARG A 33 -7.92 -11.40 -16.23
C ARG A 33 -9.07 -12.39 -16.35
N GLU A 34 -9.26 -13.20 -15.32
CA GLU A 34 -10.16 -14.35 -15.35
C GLU A 34 -11.09 -14.35 -14.13
N PRO A 35 -12.30 -14.91 -14.21
CA PRO A 35 -13.23 -14.95 -13.08
C PRO A 35 -12.67 -15.60 -11.80
N VAL A 36 -11.67 -16.47 -11.94
CA VAL A 36 -11.04 -17.20 -10.83
C VAL A 36 -9.75 -16.53 -10.31
N ASP A 37 -9.31 -15.44 -10.94
CA ASP A 37 -8.11 -14.71 -10.51
C ASP A 37 -8.29 -14.16 -9.10
N GLN A 38 -7.27 -14.39 -8.26
CA GLN A 38 -7.21 -13.82 -6.93
C GLN A 38 -6.76 -12.35 -6.96
N CYS A 39 -6.02 -11.96 -8.01
CA CYS A 39 -5.63 -10.58 -8.26
C CYS A 39 -6.79 -9.79 -8.84
N ARG A 40 -7.02 -8.57 -8.33
CA ARG A 40 -8.20 -7.75 -8.63
C ARG A 40 -7.83 -6.35 -9.07
N TRP A 41 -8.68 -5.76 -9.89
CA TRP A 41 -8.58 -4.34 -10.25
C TRP A 41 -8.68 -3.44 -9.02
N VAL A 42 -7.82 -2.44 -8.91
CA VAL A 42 -7.99 -1.39 -7.90
C VAL A 42 -9.00 -0.36 -8.43
N THR A 43 -10.11 -0.17 -7.73
CA THR A 43 -11.21 0.70 -8.19
C THR A 43 -11.06 2.16 -7.75
N GLU A 44 -10.38 2.41 -6.63
CA GLU A 44 -10.13 3.76 -6.11
C GLU A 44 -8.67 4.16 -6.30
N ARG A 45 -8.37 4.62 -7.52
CA ARG A 45 -7.00 5.01 -7.91
C ARG A 45 -6.50 6.27 -7.20
N ALA A 46 -7.41 7.19 -6.83
CA ALA A 46 -7.06 8.50 -6.24
C ALA A 46 -6.34 8.42 -4.88
N ALA A 47 -6.64 7.41 -4.06
CA ALA A 47 -5.92 7.17 -2.81
C ALA A 47 -4.51 6.57 -3.05
N LEU A 48 -4.26 6.14 -4.29
CA LEU A 48 -3.08 5.39 -4.73
C LEU A 48 -2.37 6.08 -5.90
N ASP A 49 -2.54 7.39 -6.04
CA ASP A 49 -1.92 8.19 -7.12
C ASP A 49 -0.39 8.02 -7.16
N ALA A 50 0.24 7.74 -6.00
CA ALA A 50 1.68 7.44 -5.92
C ALA A 50 2.11 6.15 -6.66
N TYR A 51 1.17 5.23 -6.88
CA TYR A 51 1.37 3.92 -7.52
C TYR A 51 0.75 3.86 -8.93
N ALA A 52 0.05 4.91 -9.34
CA ALA A 52 -0.70 4.94 -10.58
C ALA A 52 0.16 5.50 -11.73
N ARG A 53 0.30 4.72 -12.81
CA ARG A 53 0.88 5.19 -14.09
C ARG A 53 -0.13 5.16 -15.22
N PRO A 54 -0.23 6.20 -16.07
CA PRO A 54 -1.19 6.21 -17.18
C PRO A 54 -1.05 5.01 -18.13
N GLU A 55 0.13 4.40 -18.18
CA GLU A 55 0.50 3.31 -19.08
C GLU A 55 0.45 1.92 -18.39
N ALA A 56 -0.11 1.87 -17.17
CA ALA A 56 -0.24 0.63 -16.43
C ALA A 56 -1.55 0.53 -15.63
N ASP A 57 -2.07 -0.68 -15.60
CA ASP A 57 -3.13 -1.07 -14.69
C ASP A 57 -2.60 -1.18 -13.27
N LEU A 58 -3.40 -0.75 -12.30
CA LEU A 58 -3.10 -0.95 -10.89
C LEU A 58 -3.91 -2.13 -10.36
N VAL A 59 -3.21 -3.18 -9.97
CA VAL A 59 -3.77 -4.47 -9.57
C VAL A 59 -3.37 -4.80 -8.14
N ALA A 60 -4.29 -5.34 -7.37
CA ALA A 60 -4.08 -5.79 -6.00
C ALA A 60 -4.21 -7.32 -5.93
N CYS A 61 -3.17 -8.00 -5.45
CA CYS A 61 -3.22 -9.43 -5.14
C CYS A 61 -3.18 -9.62 -3.61
N PRO A 62 -3.89 -10.61 -3.04
CA PRO A 62 -3.72 -10.96 -1.63
C PRO A 62 -2.24 -11.29 -1.39
N ALA A 63 -1.63 -10.69 -0.37
CA ALA A 63 -0.18 -10.76 -0.19
C ALA A 63 0.33 -12.15 0.24
N ASP A 64 -0.57 -13.02 0.66
CA ASP A 64 -0.36 -14.44 0.99
C ASP A 64 -0.81 -15.39 -0.14
N TYR A 65 -1.17 -14.85 -1.31
CA TYR A 65 -1.52 -15.66 -2.47
C TYR A 65 -0.28 -16.33 -3.08
N ASP A 66 -0.24 -17.66 -3.06
CA ASP A 66 0.88 -18.45 -3.59
C ASP A 66 1.12 -18.26 -5.10
N GLY A 67 0.10 -17.84 -5.86
CA GLY A 67 0.20 -17.64 -7.30
C GLY A 67 0.78 -16.29 -7.74
N ILE A 68 1.25 -15.44 -6.82
CA ILE A 68 1.86 -14.15 -7.15
C ILE A 68 3.03 -14.29 -8.13
N GLY A 69 3.89 -15.31 -7.94
CA GLY A 69 5.05 -15.50 -8.80
C GLY A 69 4.66 -15.74 -10.27
N ILE A 70 3.63 -16.56 -10.49
CA ILE A 70 3.09 -16.84 -11.84
C ILE A 70 2.44 -15.59 -12.41
N PHE A 71 1.62 -14.89 -11.62
CA PHE A 71 1.00 -13.64 -12.04
C PHE A 71 2.04 -12.62 -12.54
N VAL A 72 3.10 -12.39 -11.77
CA VAL A 72 4.18 -11.46 -12.13
C VAL A 72 4.82 -11.82 -13.46
N MET A 73 5.07 -13.11 -13.70
CA MET A 73 5.69 -13.57 -14.93
C MET A 73 4.76 -13.47 -16.14
N ASP A 74 3.50 -13.88 -16.00
CA ASP A 74 2.55 -13.96 -17.12
C ASP A 74 2.20 -12.59 -17.68
N VAL A 75 2.00 -11.61 -16.81
CA VAL A 75 1.55 -10.25 -17.21
C VAL A 75 2.66 -9.20 -17.11
N ASN A 76 3.89 -9.62 -16.83
CA ASN A 76 5.03 -8.71 -16.63
C ASN A 76 4.74 -7.65 -15.55
N ALA A 77 4.09 -8.07 -14.46
CA ALA A 77 3.69 -7.17 -13.39
C ALA A 77 4.91 -6.69 -12.57
N ARG A 78 4.83 -5.48 -12.04
CA ARG A 78 5.88 -4.88 -11.21
C ARG A 78 5.34 -4.53 -9.84
N PRO A 79 5.95 -5.01 -8.74
CA PRO A 79 5.49 -4.66 -7.40
C PRO A 79 5.76 -3.18 -7.15
N VAL A 80 4.73 -2.46 -6.70
CA VAL A 80 4.84 -1.00 -6.45
C VAL A 80 4.62 -0.62 -5.00
N GLY A 81 3.96 -1.46 -4.22
CA GLY A 81 3.75 -1.20 -2.81
C GLY A 81 2.90 -2.24 -2.13
N ARG A 82 2.61 -2.03 -0.85
CA ARG A 82 1.73 -2.88 -0.06
C ARG A 82 0.67 -2.03 0.61
N TRP A 83 -0.55 -2.56 0.65
CA TRP A 83 -1.68 -1.91 1.31
C TRP A 83 -2.41 -2.92 2.19
N GLY A 84 -2.03 -2.95 3.48
CA GLY A 84 -2.55 -3.95 4.42
C GLY A 84 -2.23 -5.39 3.96
N ALA A 85 -3.30 -6.15 3.71
CA ALA A 85 -3.22 -7.54 3.23
C ALA A 85 -2.99 -7.66 1.71
N TRP A 86 -2.87 -6.56 0.99
CA TRP A 86 -2.72 -6.54 -0.46
C TRP A 86 -1.29 -6.17 -0.89
N GLN A 87 -0.74 -6.93 -1.82
CA GLN A 87 0.42 -6.52 -2.60
C GLN A 87 -0.08 -5.81 -3.86
N LEU A 88 0.41 -4.60 -4.11
CA LEU A 88 0.07 -3.80 -5.27
C LEU A 88 1.07 -4.04 -6.39
N PHE A 89 0.54 -4.11 -7.61
CA PHE A 89 1.28 -4.31 -8.84
C PHE A 89 0.85 -3.31 -9.91
N GLU A 90 1.82 -2.79 -10.64
CA GLU A 90 1.59 -2.19 -11.95
C GLU A 90 1.67 -3.30 -13.01
N VAL A 91 0.66 -3.38 -13.89
CA VAL A 91 0.67 -4.27 -15.05
C VAL A 91 0.74 -3.41 -16.31
N PRO A 92 1.82 -3.49 -17.10
CA PRO A 92 1.93 -2.73 -18.35
C PRO A 92 0.86 -3.16 -19.35
N HIS A 93 0.20 -2.21 -20.00
CA HIS A 93 -0.63 -2.48 -21.18
C HIS A 93 0.03 -1.89 -22.44
N PRO A 94 -0.11 -2.55 -23.62
CA PRO A 94 0.47 -2.09 -24.88
C PRO A 94 -0.13 -0.77 -25.40
#